data_AF-A0A2G9T8U5-F1
#
_entry.id   AF-A0A2G9T8U5-F1
#
_cell.length_a   1.000
_cell.length_b   1.000
_cell.length_c   1.000
_cell.angle_alpha   90.00
_cell.angle_beta   90.00
_cell.angle_gamma   90.00
#
_symmetry.space_group_name_H-M   'P 1'
#
loop_
_entity.id
_entity.type
_entity.pdbx_description
1 polymer ?
#
loop_
_entity_poly.entity_id
_entity_poly.type
_entity_poly.pdbx_seq_one_letter_code
_entity_poly.pdbx_strand_id
1 'polypeptide(L)'
;EYEKYIDIEIIDDKHDEKDETFTVEILLVEGEGEVAIGRNRRTVVTIVSDDNALMNLVNVHKLTSYYMRKLSTYKSSWMDQE
;
A
#
# COMPACT_ATOMS: atom_id res chain seq x y z
N GLU A 1 -9.21 -12.41 35.13
CA GLU A 1 -9.17 -11.86 33.77
C GLU A 1 -8.73 -12.98 32.84
N TYR A 2 -9.45 -13.22 31.73
CA TYR A 2 -9.25 -14.41 30.88
C TYR A 2 -8.80 -14.08 29.45
N GLU A 3 -8.77 -12.79 29.08
CA GLU A 3 -8.38 -12.30 27.76
C GLU A 3 -7.63 -10.97 27.89
N LYS A 4 -6.72 -10.73 26.94
CA LYS A 4 -5.92 -9.51 26.80
C LYS A 4 -5.82 -9.18 25.31
N TYR A 5 -5.79 -7.89 25.00
CA TYR A 5 -5.66 -7.36 23.64
C TYR A 5 -4.32 -6.66 23.47
N ILE A 6 -3.75 -6.74 22.26
CA ILE A 6 -2.57 -5.99 21.85
C ILE A 6 -3.04 -5.04 20.76
N ASP A 7 -3.08 -3.76 21.07
CA ASP A 7 -3.48 -2.72 20.13
C ASP A 7 -2.27 -2.30 19.29
N ILE A 8 -2.39 -2.38 17.97
CA ILE A 8 -1.37 -1.98 17.00
C ILE A 8 -1.99 -0.91 16.11
N GLU A 9 -1.42 0.29 16.13
CA GLU A 9 -1.84 1.39 15.27
C GLU A 9 -1.29 1.20 13.85
N ILE A 10 -2.13 1.40 12.85
CA ILE A 10 -1.75 1.41 11.44
C ILE A 10 -1.63 2.87 11.00
N ILE A 11 -0.47 3.25 10.48
CA ILE A 11 -0.23 4.60 9.97
C ILE A 11 -0.62 4.62 8.50
N ASP A 12 -1.63 5.43 8.18
CA ASP A 12 -2.13 5.61 6.81
C ASP A 12 -1.40 6.77 6.13
N ASP A 13 -0.95 6.56 4.88
CA ASP A 13 -0.40 7.61 4.05
C ASP A 13 -1.06 7.62 2.65
N LYS A 14 -0.58 8.49 1.74
CA LYS A 14 -1.15 8.60 0.37
C LYS A 14 -0.15 8.20 -0.71
N HIS A 15 0.92 7.49 -0.34
CA HIS A 15 1.83 6.95 -1.31
C HIS A 15 1.21 5.73 -1.97
N ASP A 16 1.57 5.54 -3.24
CA ASP A 16 1.27 4.28 -3.89
C ASP A 16 2.17 3.19 -3.30
N GLU A 17 1.57 2.34 -2.48
CA GLU A 17 2.23 1.23 -1.80
C GLU A 17 1.65 -0.12 -2.24
N LYS A 18 2.49 -1.16 -2.18
CA LYS A 18 2.05 -2.55 -2.37
C LYS A 18 1.48 -3.08 -1.06
N ASP A 19 0.78 -4.21 -1.13
CA ASP A 19 0.36 -4.94 0.07
C ASP A 19 1.55 -5.17 1.02
N GLU A 20 1.37 -4.78 2.27
CA GLU A 20 2.39 -4.88 3.32
C GLU A 20 2.05 -6.02 4.28
N THR A 21 3.07 -6.72 4.78
CA THR A 21 2.84 -7.85 5.69
C THR A 21 3.82 -7.80 6.84
N PHE A 22 3.29 -7.89 8.06
CA PHE A 22 4.09 -8.02 9.28
C PHE A 22 3.64 -9.21 10.12
N THR A 23 4.50 -9.64 11.03
CA THR A 23 4.29 -10.82 11.86
C THR A 23 4.32 -10.43 13.32
N VAL A 24 3.32 -10.87 14.09
CA VAL A 24 3.28 -10.72 15.54
C VAL A 24 3.49 -12.09 16.17
N GLU A 25 4.45 -12.17 17.08
CA GLU A 25 4.89 -13.41 17.71
C GLU A 25 5.03 -13.24 19.22
N ILE A 26 4.44 -14.15 19.99
CA ILE A 26 4.66 -14.26 21.43
C ILE A 26 5.90 -15.11 21.65
N LEU A 27 6.94 -14.52 22.25
CA LEU A 27 8.24 -15.16 22.46
C LEU A 27 8.39 -15.77 23.86
N LEU A 28 7.89 -15.09 24.87
CA LEU A 28 8.05 -15.47 26.27
C LEU A 28 6.77 -15.17 27.03
N VAL A 29 6.42 -16.06 27.95
CA VAL A 29 5.36 -15.85 28.93
C VAL A 29 6.00 -15.99 30.30
N GLU A 30 6.06 -14.91 31.05
CA GLU A 30 6.55 -14.90 32.44
C GLU A 30 5.37 -14.80 33.41
N GLY A 31 5.35 -15.64 34.44
CA GLY A 31 4.32 -15.64 35.47
C GLY A 31 4.54 -16.71 36.54
N GLU A 32 3.85 -16.60 37.68
CA GLU A 32 3.86 -17.64 38.72
C GLU A 32 3.05 -18.86 38.24
N GLY A 33 3.75 -19.91 37.78
CA GLY A 33 3.17 -21.18 37.34
C GLY A 33 3.77 -21.70 36.03
N GLU A 34 3.60 -22.99 35.74
CA GLU A 34 3.97 -23.58 34.44
C GLU A 34 2.92 -23.19 33.37
N VAL A 35 3.04 -21.98 32.83
CA VAL A 35 2.23 -21.54 31.68
C VAL A 35 3.04 -21.69 30.40
N ALA A 36 2.60 -22.59 29.53
CA ALA A 36 3.23 -22.81 28.23
C ALA A 36 2.51 -22.04 27.11
N ILE A 37 3.28 -21.58 26.13
CA ILE A 37 2.74 -20.97 24.91
C ILE A 37 2.03 -22.06 24.09
N GLY A 38 0.77 -21.82 23.73
CA GLY A 38 -0.02 -22.71 22.88
C GLY A 38 0.47 -22.77 21.43
N ARG A 39 -0.13 -23.66 20.63
CA ARG A 39 0.29 -23.92 19.23
C ARG A 39 0.27 -22.66 18.34
N ASN A 40 -0.68 -21.77 18.57
CA ASN A 40 -0.89 -20.55 17.75
C ASN A 40 -0.24 -19.35 18.42
N ARG A 41 1.10 -19.28 18.39
CA ARG A 41 1.88 -18.19 18.99
C ARG A 41 2.24 -17.05 18.04
N ARG A 42 1.90 -17.22 16.76
CA ARG A 42 2.29 -16.33 15.68
C ARG A 42 1.09 -16.04 14.81
N THR A 43 0.88 -14.76 14.51
CA THR A 43 -0.11 -14.28 13.55
C THR A 43 0.58 -13.44 12.49
N VAL A 44 0.11 -13.55 11.26
CA VAL A 44 0.58 -12.76 10.12
C VAL A 44 -0.54 -11.80 9.77
N VAL A 45 -0.22 -10.51 9.76
CA VAL A 45 -1.16 -9.43 9.45
C VAL A 45 -0.76 -8.86 8.11
N THR A 46 -1.72 -8.79 7.19
CA THR A 46 -1.56 -8.20 5.86
C THR A 46 -2.40 -6.94 5.77
N ILE A 47 -1.76 -5.84 5.43
CA ILE A 47 -2.39 -4.55 5.13
C ILE A 47 -2.54 -4.50 3.62
N VAL A 48 -3.78 -4.40 3.15
CA VAL A 48 -4.11 -4.37 1.72
C VAL A 48 -4.21 -2.92 1.28
N SER A 49 -3.51 -2.57 0.20
CA SER A 49 -3.51 -1.20 -0.35
C SER A 49 -4.78 -0.93 -1.18
N ASP A 50 -5.35 0.28 -1.04
CA ASP A 50 -6.51 0.76 -1.83
C ASP A 50 -6.13 1.84 -2.87
N ASP A 51 -4.85 2.25 -2.94
CA ASP A 51 -4.41 3.41 -3.74
C ASP A 51 -4.26 3.14 -5.25
N ASN A 52 -4.45 1.88 -5.66
CA ASN A 52 -4.12 1.41 -7.01
C ASN A 52 -5.05 1.96 -8.12
N ALA A 53 -6.24 2.45 -7.78
CA ALA A 53 -7.20 2.98 -8.75
C ALA A 53 -6.78 4.34 -9.34
N LEU A 54 -6.20 5.22 -8.53
CA LEU A 54 -5.83 6.58 -8.93
C LEU A 54 -4.60 6.59 -9.86
N MET A 55 -3.65 5.68 -9.63
CA MET A 55 -2.45 5.56 -10.46
C MET A 55 -2.76 5.22 -11.92
N ASN A 56 -3.69 4.30 -12.15
CA ASN A 56 -4.06 3.89 -13.51
C ASN A 56 -4.66 5.07 -14.30
N LEU A 57 -5.52 5.86 -13.66
CA LEU A 57 -6.09 7.08 -14.24
C LEU A 57 -5.02 8.13 -14.53
N VAL A 58 -4.09 8.35 -13.60
CA VAL A 58 -2.97 9.30 -13.76
C VAL A 58 -2.06 8.87 -14.92
N ASN A 59 -1.77 7.59 -15.07
CA ASN A 59 -0.92 7.06 -16.13
C ASN A 59 -1.58 7.22 -17.51
N VAL A 60 -2.88 6.92 -17.63
CA VAL A 60 -3.65 7.16 -18.86
C VAL A 60 -3.70 8.64 -19.20
N HIS A 61 -3.94 9.50 -18.21
CA HIS A 61 -3.96 10.96 -18.42
C HIS A 61 -2.61 11.49 -18.89
N LYS A 62 -1.49 11.07 -18.27
CA LYS A 62 -0.13 11.47 -18.68
C LYS A 62 0.18 11.07 -20.12
N LEU A 63 -0.13 9.83 -20.51
CA LEU A 63 0.07 9.35 -21.87
C LEU A 63 -0.80 10.14 -22.87
N THR A 64 -2.07 10.34 -22.55
CA THR A 64 -3.01 11.07 -23.40
C THR A 64 -2.56 12.51 -23.61
N SER A 65 -2.20 13.22 -22.54
CA SER A 65 -1.70 14.59 -22.57
C SER A 65 -0.38 14.70 -23.36
N TYR A 66 0.51 13.71 -23.25
CA TYR A 66 1.75 13.66 -24.04
C TYR A 66 1.48 13.55 -25.54
N TYR A 67 0.61 12.63 -25.96
CA TYR A 67 0.27 12.46 -27.38
C TYR A 67 -0.50 13.66 -27.93
N MET A 68 -1.42 14.23 -27.15
CA MET A 68 -2.16 15.43 -27.55
C MET A 68 -1.22 16.63 -27.76
N ARG A 69 -0.21 16.80 -26.90
CA ARG A 69 0.82 17.82 -27.08
C ARG A 69 1.68 17.57 -28.31
N LYS A 70 2.08 16.31 -28.59
CA LYS A 70 2.82 16.00 -29.83
C LYS A 70 2.03 16.31 -31.08
N LEU A 71 0.73 15.98 -31.10
CA LEU A 71 -0.15 16.28 -32.23
C LEU A 71 -0.35 17.78 -32.42
N SER A 72 -0.50 18.55 -31.33
CA SER A 72 -0.63 20.01 -31.44
C SER A 72 0.66 20.67 -31.92
N THR A 73 1.83 20.26 -31.39
CA THR A 73 3.14 20.74 -31.85
C THR A 73 3.40 20.37 -33.31
N TYR A 74 3.02 19.16 -33.74
CA TYR A 74 3.10 18.77 -35.14
C TYR A 74 2.23 19.70 -36.00
N LYS A 75 0.95 19.87 -35.65
CA LYS A 75 0.02 20.74 -36.39
C LYS A 75 0.51 22.19 -36.51
N SER A 76 1.05 22.78 -35.43
CA SER A 76 1.60 24.14 -35.47
C SER A 76 2.86 24.23 -36.34
N SER A 77 3.73 23.22 -36.30
CA SER A 77 4.91 23.15 -37.17
C SER A 77 4.57 23.11 -38.66
N TRP A 78 3.42 22.55 -39.06
CA TRP A 78 2.96 22.58 -40.45
C TRP A 78 2.31 23.90 -40.84
N MET A 79 1.67 24.59 -39.90
CA MET A 79 1.09 25.93 -40.15
C MET A 79 2.15 27.02 -40.27
N ASP A 80 3.28 26.89 -39.55
CA ASP A 80 4.38 27.87 -39.59
C ASP A 80 5.29 27.70 -40.83
N GLN A 81 5.00 26.74 -41.72
CA GLN A 81 5.77 26.47 -42.95
C GLN A 81 5.16 27.07 -44.23
N GLU A 82 4.02 27.75 -44.14
CA GLU A 82 3.35 28.46 -45.25
C GLU A 82 3.44 29.98 -45.10
#